data_AF-A0A223ZIX8-F1
#
_entry.id   AF-A0A223ZIX8-F1
#
_cell.length_a   1.000
_cell.length_b   1.000
_cell.length_c   1.000
_cell.angle_alpha   90.00
_cell.angle_beta   90.00
_cell.angle_gamma   90.00
#
_symmetry.space_group_name_H-M   'P 1'
#
loop_
_entity.id
_entity.type
_entity.pdbx_description
1 polymer ?
#
loop_
_entity_poly.entity_id
_entity_poly.type
_entity_poly.pdbx_seq_one_letter_code
_entity_poly.pdbx_strand_id
1 'polypeptide(L)'
;DTMDGVDPALVIGPSTEIMSGNGRIVTAGAIDCHVHLICPQIIEEALASGITTLIGGGTGPSEGTKATAVTAGSWNLARMHQALDVWPVNFVLLGKGNTVSSDA
;
A
#
# COMPACT_ATOMS: atom_id res chain seq x y z
N ASP A 1 -6.90 -37.46 -5.50
CA ASP A 1 -6.91 -38.93 -5.71
C ASP A 1 -7.68 -39.71 -4.66
N THR A 2 -7.74 -39.25 -3.40
CA THR A 2 -8.38 -39.98 -2.29
C THR A 2 -9.56 -39.26 -1.63
N MET A 3 -9.88 -38.04 -2.09
CA MET A 3 -10.99 -37.21 -1.57
C MET A 3 -11.90 -36.79 -2.73
N ASP A 4 -13.20 -36.79 -2.48
CA ASP A 4 -14.21 -36.29 -3.42
C ASP A 4 -14.37 -34.77 -3.31
N GLY A 5 -14.77 -34.11 -4.41
CA GLY A 5 -15.20 -32.70 -4.40
C GLY A 5 -14.10 -31.65 -4.26
N VAL A 6 -12.83 -32.02 -4.44
CA VAL A 6 -11.71 -31.07 -4.43
C VAL A 6 -11.72 -30.23 -5.71
N ASP A 7 -11.76 -28.90 -5.57
CA ASP A 7 -11.62 -27.98 -6.71
C ASP A 7 -10.24 -28.16 -7.37
N PRO A 8 -10.14 -28.27 -8.72
CA PRO A 8 -8.86 -28.42 -9.40
C PRO A 8 -7.83 -27.33 -9.10
N ALA A 9 -8.26 -26.12 -8.75
CA ALA A 9 -7.39 -25.00 -8.38
C ALA A 9 -6.92 -25.04 -6.91
N LEU A 10 -7.44 -25.96 -6.09
CA LEU A 10 -7.17 -26.03 -4.64
C LEU A 10 -6.46 -27.33 -4.23
N VAL A 11 -5.81 -28.03 -5.16
CA VAL A 11 -5.04 -29.24 -4.86
C VAL A 11 -3.79 -28.90 -4.04
N ILE A 12 -3.64 -29.53 -2.88
CA ILE A 12 -2.44 -29.45 -2.04
C ILE A 12 -1.42 -30.49 -2.53
N GLY A 13 -0.20 -30.06 -2.84
CA GLY A 13 0.87 -30.92 -3.33
C GLY A 13 2.23 -30.62 -2.69
N PRO A 14 3.32 -31.22 -3.21
CA PRO A 14 4.66 -31.07 -2.64
C PRO A 14 5.21 -29.64 -2.64
N SER A 15 4.60 -28.72 -3.40
CA SER A 15 4.99 -27.32 -3.49
C SER A 15 4.02 -26.37 -2.77
N THR A 16 3.10 -26.90 -1.96
CA THR A 16 2.11 -26.10 -1.22
C THR A 16 2.55 -25.93 0.23
N GLU A 17 2.75 -24.68 0.65
CA GLU A 17 2.95 -24.33 2.07
C GLU A 17 1.60 -24.20 2.78
N ILE A 18 1.57 -24.51 4.09
CA ILE A 18 0.35 -24.53 4.89
C ILE A 18 0.42 -23.49 6.01
N MET A 19 -0.56 -22.60 6.04
CA MET A 19 -0.82 -21.70 7.17
C MET A 19 -2.13 -22.09 7.86
N SER A 20 -2.10 -22.33 9.17
CA SER A 20 -3.29 -22.75 9.92
C SER A 20 -4.25 -21.59 10.19
N GLY A 21 -5.46 -21.69 9.63
CA GLY A 21 -6.57 -20.75 9.86
C GLY A 21 -7.51 -21.12 11.00
N ASN A 22 -7.31 -22.27 11.67
CA ASN A 22 -8.22 -22.76 12.70
C ASN A 22 -8.32 -21.77 13.87
N GLY A 23 -9.55 -21.38 14.23
CA GLY A 23 -9.83 -20.43 15.31
C GLY A 23 -9.40 -18.98 15.00
N ARG A 24 -9.07 -18.66 13.74
CA ARG A 24 -8.68 -17.31 13.31
C ARG A 24 -9.73 -16.69 12.39
N ILE A 25 -9.74 -15.36 12.34
CA ILE A 25 -10.45 -14.60 11.31
C ILE A 25 -9.39 -14.10 10.32
N VAL A 26 -9.64 -14.34 9.03
CA VAL A 26 -8.80 -13.84 7.95
C VAL A 26 -9.59 -12.75 7.22
N THR A 27 -8.98 -11.57 7.08
CA THR A 27 -9.54 -10.44 6.32
C THR A 27 -8.62 -10.10 5.17
N ALA A 28 -9.14 -9.35 4.18
CA ALA A 28 -8.26 -8.61 3.29
C ALA A 28 -7.40 -7.62 4.10
N GLY A 29 -6.24 -7.26 3.57
CA GLY A 29 -5.48 -6.14 4.11
C GLY A 29 -6.24 -4.83 3.89
N ALA A 30 -6.20 -3.93 4.87
CA ALA A 30 -6.88 -2.65 4.79
C ALA A 30 -6.22 -1.72 3.76
N ILE A 31 -7.03 -0.80 3.23
CA ILE A 31 -6.62 0.26 2.30
C ILE A 31 -6.90 1.59 2.99
N ASP A 32 -5.84 2.34 3.30
CA ASP A 32 -5.97 3.73 3.76
C ASP A 32 -5.82 4.66 2.57
N CYS A 33 -6.88 5.43 2.29
CA CYS A 33 -6.94 6.31 1.13
C CYS A 33 -6.66 7.78 1.42
N HIS A 34 -6.29 8.13 2.65
CA HIS A 34 -5.95 9.50 3.05
C HIS A 34 -4.65 9.51 3.86
N VAL A 35 -3.54 9.24 3.19
CA VAL A 35 -2.22 9.14 3.84
C VAL A 35 -1.36 10.37 3.57
N HIS A 36 -0.88 11.01 4.62
CA HIS A 36 0.14 12.04 4.53
C HIS A 36 1.51 11.41 4.79
N LEU A 37 2.37 11.33 3.76
CA LEU A 37 3.70 10.72 3.85
C LEU A 37 4.72 11.67 4.55
N ILE A 38 4.45 11.99 5.82
CA ILE A 38 5.22 12.94 6.64
C ILE A 38 6.56 12.32 7.08
N CYS A 39 6.54 11.05 7.45
CA CYS A 39 7.73 10.31 7.88
C CYS A 39 7.57 8.82 7.55
N PRO A 40 8.66 8.06 7.39
CA PRO A 40 8.59 6.64 7.03
C PRO A 40 7.97 5.76 8.13
N GLN A 41 8.04 6.17 9.39
CA GLN A 41 7.54 5.38 10.53
C GLN A 41 6.04 5.08 10.45
N ILE A 42 5.25 5.91 9.77
CA ILE A 42 3.81 5.65 9.59
C ILE A 42 3.55 4.38 8.76
N ILE A 43 4.50 3.97 7.91
CA ILE A 43 4.36 2.77 7.06
C ILE A 43 4.42 1.51 7.94
N GLU A 44 5.32 1.50 8.93
CA GLU A 44 5.41 0.40 9.90
C GLU A 44 4.15 0.30 10.75
N GLU A 45 3.63 1.44 11.23
CA GLU A 45 2.39 1.48 12.01
C GLU A 45 1.17 1.04 11.19
N ALA A 46 1.11 1.45 9.92
CA ALA A 46 0.08 1.00 8.99
C ALA A 46 0.11 -0.53 8.82
N LEU A 47 1.29 -1.10 8.56
CA LEU A 47 1.41 -2.56 8.40
C LEU A 47 1.07 -3.31 9.68
N ALA A 48 1.53 -2.82 10.84
CA ALA A 48 1.24 -3.41 12.15
C ALA A 48 -0.25 -3.41 12.49
N SER A 49 -1.01 -2.42 11.98
CA SER A 49 -2.46 -2.31 12.13
C SER A 49 -3.27 -3.04 11.04
N GLY A 50 -2.59 -3.74 10.12
CA GLY A 50 -3.23 -4.54 9.06
C GLY A 50 -3.54 -3.78 7.76
N ILE A 51 -3.02 -2.56 7.60
CA ILE A 51 -3.09 -1.80 6.35
C ILE A 51 -1.97 -2.26 5.42
N THR A 52 -2.33 -2.65 4.21
CA THR A 52 -1.39 -3.18 3.19
C THR A 52 -1.32 -2.32 1.93
N THR A 53 -2.15 -1.28 1.85
CA THR A 53 -2.18 -0.33 0.75
C THR A 53 -2.35 1.09 1.28
N LEU A 54 -1.48 1.99 0.85
CA LEU A 54 -1.49 3.41 1.22
C LEU A 54 -1.69 4.26 -0.04
N ILE A 55 -2.76 5.05 -0.05
CA ILE A 55 -3.05 6.03 -1.11
C ILE A 55 -2.97 7.42 -0.48
N GLY A 56 -2.16 8.28 -1.07
CA GLY A 56 -1.92 9.61 -0.51
C GLY A 56 -0.74 10.30 -1.15
N GLY A 57 -0.05 11.14 -0.40
CA GLY A 57 1.09 11.86 -0.95
C GLY A 57 1.90 12.59 0.12
N GLY A 58 3.06 13.07 -0.30
CA GLY A 58 3.99 13.79 0.56
C GLY A 58 5.43 13.65 0.13
N THR A 59 6.28 14.48 0.70
CA THR A 59 7.73 14.48 0.45
C THR A 59 8.51 14.55 1.77
N GLY A 60 8.00 13.89 2.82
CA GLY A 60 8.53 14.00 4.17
C GLY A 60 7.92 15.19 4.94
N PRO A 61 8.60 15.74 5.97
CA PRO A 61 8.00 16.63 6.96
C PRO A 61 7.88 18.09 6.47
N SER A 62 7.68 18.31 5.18
CA SER A 62 7.43 19.64 4.61
C SER A 62 6.06 20.16 5.01
N GLU A 63 5.90 21.48 5.15
CA GLU A 63 4.62 22.10 5.49
C GLU A 63 3.51 21.73 4.48
N GLY A 64 3.87 21.61 3.21
CA GLY A 64 2.95 21.13 2.17
C GLY A 64 2.42 19.72 2.43
N THR A 65 3.29 18.80 2.86
CA THR A 65 2.90 17.42 3.19
C THR A 65 2.06 17.36 4.46
N LYS A 66 2.39 18.17 5.47
CA LYS A 66 1.58 18.26 6.70
C LYS A 66 0.16 18.73 6.40
N ALA A 67 0.00 19.65 5.44
CA ALA A 67 -1.29 20.20 5.07
C ALA A 67 -2.06 19.36 4.04
N THR A 68 -1.37 18.71 3.10
CA THR A 68 -1.97 18.07 1.93
C THR A 68 -1.33 16.72 1.62
N ALA A 69 -2.15 15.70 1.32
CA ALA A 69 -1.70 14.38 0.88
C ALA A 69 -1.27 14.41 -0.60
N VAL A 70 -0.22 15.18 -0.89
CA VAL A 70 0.20 15.51 -2.27
C VAL A 70 1.71 15.35 -2.43
N THR A 71 2.11 14.61 -3.47
CA THR A 71 3.49 14.53 -3.97
C THR A 71 3.63 15.44 -5.18
N ALA A 72 4.05 16.69 -4.96
CA ALA A 72 3.97 17.73 -5.98
C ALA A 72 5.07 17.63 -7.06
N GLY A 73 4.68 17.38 -8.31
CA GLY A 73 5.55 17.43 -9.49
C GLY A 73 6.32 16.13 -9.77
N SER A 74 6.73 15.97 -11.02
CA SER A 74 7.34 14.73 -11.54
C SER A 74 8.62 14.32 -10.82
N TRP A 75 9.47 15.29 -10.44
CA TRP A 75 10.70 15.01 -9.71
C TRP A 75 10.42 14.39 -8.33
N ASN A 76 9.48 14.97 -7.57
CA ASN A 76 9.11 14.45 -6.26
C ASN A 76 8.45 13.07 -6.37
N LEU A 77 7.59 12.86 -7.37
CA LEU A 77 7.00 11.54 -7.66
C LEU A 77 8.09 10.50 -7.90
N ALA A 78 9.07 10.79 -8.76
CA ALA A 78 10.17 9.87 -9.03
C ALA A 78 11.01 9.58 -7.78
N ARG A 79 11.31 10.59 -6.95
CA ARG A 79 12.06 10.39 -5.69
C ARG A 79 11.27 9.57 -4.67
N MET A 80 9.96 9.82 -4.54
CA MET A 80 9.11 9.07 -3.62
C MET A 80 8.92 7.63 -4.07
N HIS A 81 8.72 7.36 -5.36
CA HIS A 81 8.69 5.98 -5.86
C HIS A 81 9.98 5.21 -5.51
N GLN A 82 11.15 5.83 -5.70
CA GLN A 82 12.43 5.23 -5.31
C GLN A 82 12.54 4.98 -3.80
N ALA A 83 12.08 5.91 -2.98
CA ALA A 83 12.10 5.77 -1.53
C ALA A 83 11.12 4.70 -1.01
N LEU A 84 10.05 4.43 -1.76
CA LEU A 84 8.98 3.51 -1.37
C LEU A 84 9.23 2.06 -1.83
N ASP A 85 10.13 1.84 -2.80
CA ASP A 85 10.40 0.53 -3.43
C ASP A 85 10.87 -0.56 -2.44
N VAL A 86 11.43 -0.16 -1.29
CA VAL A 86 11.93 -1.07 -0.25
C VAL A 86 10.84 -1.58 0.69
N TRP A 87 9.63 -1.01 0.65
CA TRP A 87 8.58 -1.31 1.62
C TRP A 87 7.62 -2.39 1.11
N PRO A 88 7.22 -3.35 1.97
CA PRO A 88 6.30 -4.42 1.60
C PRO A 88 4.84 -3.96 1.66
N VAL A 89 4.53 -2.81 1.06
CA VAL A 89 3.22 -2.16 1.06
C VAL A 89 2.92 -1.65 -0.35
N ASN A 90 1.66 -1.71 -0.78
CA ASN A 90 1.26 -1.13 -2.06
C ASN A 90 1.07 0.39 -1.92
N PHE A 91 1.51 1.18 -2.90
CA PHE A 91 1.40 2.64 -2.87
C PHE A 91 0.72 3.21 -4.10
N VAL A 92 -0.11 4.24 -3.88
CA VAL A 92 -0.59 5.15 -4.92
C VAL A 92 -0.27 6.58 -4.50
N LEU A 93 0.50 7.30 -5.32
CA LEU A 93 0.90 8.69 -5.05
C LEU A 93 0.00 9.68 -5.78
N LEU A 94 -0.56 10.62 -5.03
CA LEU A 94 -1.45 11.68 -5.52
C LEU A 94 -0.63 12.92 -5.89
N GLY A 95 -0.84 13.40 -7.12
CA GLY A 95 -0.25 14.65 -7.60
C GLY A 95 -0.98 15.89 -7.09
N LYS A 96 -0.42 17.06 -7.39
CA LYS A 96 -1.06 18.34 -7.08
C LYS A 96 -2.07 18.71 -8.16
N GLY A 97 -3.37 18.65 -7.86
CA GLY A 97 -4.43 18.96 -8.82
C GLY A 97 -4.80 20.44 -8.95
N ASN A 98 -4.26 21.32 -8.11
CA ASN A 98 -4.62 22.74 -8.16
C ASN A 98 -3.89 23.49 -9.29
N THR A 99 -4.55 23.61 -10.44
CA THR A 99 -4.06 24.37 -11.59
C THR A 99 -5.25 24.97 -12.34
N VAL A 100 -5.02 26.13 -12.97
CA VAL A 100 -5.93 26.73 -13.95
C VAL A 100 -5.43 26.56 -15.38
N SER A 101 -4.22 26.00 -15.54
CA SER A 101 -3.62 25.71 -16.85
C SER A 101 -4.23 24.42 -17.41
N SER A 102 -4.65 24.46 -18.67
CA SER A 102 -5.05 23.28 -19.43
C SER A 102 -3.89 22.34 -19.74
N ASP A 103 -2.67 22.85 -19.71
CA ASP A 103 -1.46 22.17 -20.20
C ASP A 103 -0.67 21.50 -19.06
N ALA A 104 -1.18 21.57 -17.83
CA ALA A 104 -0.52 21.09 -16.62
C ALA A 104 -0.67 19.58 -16.38
#